data_AF-A0AAV7P9B0-F1
#
_entry.id   AF-A0AAV7P9B0-F1
#
_cell.length_a   1.000
_cell.length_b   1.000
_cell.length_c   1.000
_cell.angle_alpha   90.00
_cell.angle_beta   90.00
_cell.angle_gamma   90.00
#
_symmetry.space_group_name_H-M   'P 1'
#
loop_
_entity.id
_entity.type
_entity.pdbx_description
1 polymer ?
#
loop_
_entity_poly.entity_id
_entity_poly.type
_entity_poly.pdbx_seq_one_letter_code
_entity_poly.pdbx_strand_id
1 'polypeptide(L)'
;MDVGELLNYQPDRGTKRPRDDEVEKVKAMRKRERIRHREEEPAPGDGVEDERRKLLQVTEKEEDDEAEDEPLDESSVKKMILTFEKRSYKNQELRIKFPDNPEKFMESELDLNDILQEMHVIATMPDLYHLLVELNAVHSLLGLLGHDNTDILC
;
A
#
# COMPACT_ATOMS: atom_id res chain seq x y z
N MET A 1 -28.43 -31.16 5.32
CA MET A 1 -27.14 -31.86 5.21
C MET A 1 -27.30 -33.16 5.99
N ASP A 2 -27.20 -34.27 5.29
CA ASP A 2 -27.61 -35.59 5.78
C ASP A 2 -26.61 -36.09 6.84
N VAL A 3 -27.14 -36.49 8.00
CA VAL A 3 -26.36 -36.77 9.23
C VAL A 3 -25.67 -38.14 9.15
N GLY A 4 -25.99 -38.93 8.12
CA GLY A 4 -25.47 -40.28 7.90
C GLY A 4 -24.00 -40.37 7.48
N GLU A 5 -23.41 -39.33 6.87
CA GLU A 5 -22.01 -39.38 6.42
C GLU A 5 -20.99 -39.08 7.53
N LEU A 6 -21.42 -38.45 8.63
CA LEU A 6 -20.55 -38.10 9.76
C LEU A 6 -20.26 -39.28 10.72
N LEU A 7 -21.02 -40.38 10.61
CA LEU A 7 -20.85 -41.58 11.46
C LEU A 7 -19.85 -42.60 10.88
N ASN A 8 -19.39 -42.42 9.64
CA ASN A 8 -18.45 -43.32 8.96
C ASN A 8 -16.99 -42.80 8.93
N TYR A 9 -16.69 -41.71 9.65
CA TYR A 9 -15.34 -41.16 9.68
C TYR A 9 -14.44 -41.91 10.69
N GLN A 10 -13.48 -42.68 10.18
CA GLN A 10 -12.41 -43.28 10.98
C GLN A 10 -11.08 -42.55 10.74
N PRO A 11 -10.46 -41.94 11.76
CA PRO A 11 -9.14 -41.31 11.63
C PRO A 11 -8.01 -42.36 11.61
N ASP A 12 -7.08 -42.22 10.67
CA ASP A 12 -5.96 -43.13 10.41
C ASP A 12 -5.04 -43.29 11.64
N ARG A 13 -4.94 -44.54 12.12
CA ARG A 13 -3.96 -44.97 13.13
C ARG A 13 -2.70 -45.49 12.44
N GLY A 14 -1.62 -44.70 12.53
CA GLY A 14 -0.26 -45.24 12.70
C GLY A 14 0.72 -45.08 11.53
N THR A 15 1.53 -44.01 11.57
CA THR A 15 2.85 -43.99 10.91
C THR A 15 3.92 -44.51 11.87
N LYS A 16 4.64 -45.54 11.43
CA LYS A 16 5.61 -46.37 12.16
C LYS A 16 6.81 -45.55 12.69
N ARG A 17 7.25 -45.83 13.92
CA ARG A 17 8.48 -45.24 14.53
C ARG A 17 9.73 -45.72 13.77
N PRO A 18 10.69 -44.84 13.41
CA PRO A 18 11.98 -45.26 12.87
C PRO A 18 12.84 -45.95 13.93
N ARG A 19 13.64 -46.91 13.49
CA ARG A 19 14.56 -47.78 14.26
C ARG A 19 15.63 -46.97 15.01
N ASP A 20 15.93 -47.35 16.26
CA ASP A 20 16.80 -46.61 17.22
C ASP A 20 18.23 -46.29 16.74
N ASP A 21 18.74 -46.96 15.70
CA ASP A 21 20.13 -46.82 15.22
C ASP A 21 20.41 -45.49 14.48
N GLU A 22 19.38 -44.82 13.95
CA GLU A 22 19.53 -43.52 13.25
C GLU A 22 19.63 -42.34 14.24
N VAL A 23 19.08 -42.50 15.45
CA VAL A 23 18.99 -41.40 16.44
C VAL A 23 20.37 -41.10 17.08
N GLU A 24 21.23 -42.11 17.23
CA GLU A 24 22.59 -41.93 17.75
C GLU A 24 23.51 -41.18 16.77
N LYS A 25 23.40 -41.46 15.46
CA LYS A 25 24.20 -40.76 14.44
C LYS A 25 23.85 -39.27 14.36
N VAL A 26 22.57 -38.93 14.45
CA VAL A 26 22.10 -37.54 14.44
C VAL A 26 22.55 -36.78 15.70
N LYS A 27 22.56 -37.44 16.87
CA LYS A 27 23.08 -36.83 18.12
C LYS A 27 24.60 -36.60 18.07
N ALA A 28 25.37 -37.50 17.48
CA ALA A 28 26.82 -37.35 17.33
C ALA A 28 27.19 -36.22 16.35
N MET A 29 26.44 -36.06 15.25
CA MET A 29 26.60 -34.93 14.32
C MET A 29 26.29 -33.58 15.00
N ARG A 30 25.16 -33.48 15.71
CA ARG A 30 24.79 -32.25 16.43
C ARG A 30 25.79 -31.85 17.51
N LYS A 31 26.44 -32.81 18.19
CA LYS A 31 27.48 -32.51 19.19
C LYS A 31 28.75 -31.94 18.55
N ARG A 32 29.13 -32.40 17.36
CA ARG A 32 30.27 -31.87 16.59
C ARG A 32 29.99 -30.50 15.98
N GLU A 33 28.74 -30.22 15.66
CA GLU A 33 28.31 -28.92 15.14
C GLU A 33 28.27 -27.84 16.23
N ARG A 34 27.80 -28.20 17.45
CA ARG A 34 27.80 -27.28 18.61
C ARG A 34 29.20 -26.92 19.12
N ILE A 35 30.21 -27.77 18.90
CA ILE A 35 31.60 -27.46 19.29
C ILE A 35 32.24 -26.48 18.29
N ARG A 36 31.88 -26.55 17.00
CA ARG A 36 32.38 -25.60 15.98
C ARG A 36 31.72 -24.23 16.05
N HIS A 37 30.46 -24.14 16.50
CA HIS A 37 29.77 -22.85 16.64
C HIS A 37 30.14 -22.07 17.92
N ARG A 38 31.02 -22.59 18.79
CA ARG A 38 31.42 -21.92 20.03
C ARG A 38 32.70 -21.06 19.90
N GLU A 39 33.30 -20.99 18.71
CA GLU A 39 34.50 -20.16 18.47
C GLU A 39 34.22 -18.86 17.68
N GLU A 40 32.96 -18.57 17.34
CA GLU A 40 32.56 -17.29 16.74
C GLU A 40 31.35 -16.70 17.49
N GLU A 41 31.58 -16.22 18.71
CA GLU A 41 30.72 -15.21 19.32
C GLU A 41 31.43 -13.84 19.20
N PRO A 42 30.91 -12.89 18.41
CA PRO A 42 31.40 -11.52 18.47
C PRO A 42 30.94 -10.88 19.79
N ALA A 43 31.86 -10.14 20.43
CA ALA A 43 31.64 -9.48 21.71
C ALA A 43 30.45 -8.50 21.67
N PRO A 44 29.67 -8.36 22.77
CA PRO A 44 28.40 -7.62 22.80
C PRO A 44 28.60 -6.11 22.98
N GLY A 45 29.32 -5.48 22.05
CA GLY A 45 29.61 -4.03 22.12
C GLY A 45 29.79 -3.33 20.79
N ASP A 46 30.22 -4.05 19.74
CA ASP A 46 30.60 -3.41 18.47
C ASP A 46 29.42 -3.26 17.50
N GLY A 47 28.43 -4.16 17.56
CA GLY A 47 27.30 -4.16 16.61
C GLY A 47 26.27 -3.05 16.83
N VAL A 48 26.15 -2.52 18.05
CA VAL A 48 25.14 -1.50 18.39
C VAL A 48 25.56 -0.12 17.85
N GLU A 49 26.86 0.15 17.82
CA GLU A 49 27.38 1.37 17.20
C GLU A 49 27.25 1.33 15.67
N ASP A 50 27.47 0.17 15.07
CA ASP A 50 27.30 -0.02 13.63
C ASP A 50 25.83 0.03 13.20
N GLU A 51 24.91 -0.53 13.99
CA GLU A 51 23.47 -0.36 13.76
C GLU A 51 23.03 1.09 13.94
N ARG A 52 23.53 1.79 14.97
CA ARG A 52 23.25 3.21 15.17
C ARG A 52 23.80 4.07 14.03
N ARG A 53 25.01 3.79 13.53
CA ARG A 53 25.59 4.47 12.36
C ARG A 53 24.82 4.16 11.09
N LYS A 54 24.36 2.92 10.90
CA LYS A 54 23.48 2.55 9.78
C LYS A 54 22.14 3.28 9.84
N LEU A 55 21.52 3.36 11.02
CA LEU A 55 20.26 4.08 11.21
C LEU A 55 20.43 5.57 10.91
N LEU A 56 21.51 6.20 11.40
CA LEU A 56 21.84 7.61 11.10
C LEU A 56 22.10 7.82 9.60
N GLN A 57 22.82 6.90 8.95
CA GLN A 57 23.14 6.99 7.53
C GLN A 57 21.93 6.72 6.61
N VAL A 58 20.90 6.03 7.09
CA VAL A 58 19.62 5.89 6.37
C VAL A 58 18.82 7.19 6.46
N THR A 59 18.79 7.84 7.63
CA THR A 59 18.11 9.14 7.79
C THR A 59 18.79 10.26 7.01
N GLU A 60 20.13 10.33 7.03
CA GLU A 60 20.88 11.35 6.26
C GLU A 60 20.74 11.16 4.73
N LYS A 61 20.55 9.93 4.24
CA LYS A 61 20.30 9.66 2.81
C LYS A 61 18.86 9.98 2.37
N GLU A 62 17.89 9.93 3.28
CA GLU A 62 16.51 10.32 3.00
C GLU A 62 16.35 11.86 3.01
N GLU A 63 17.25 12.59 3.65
CA GLU A 63 17.26 14.07 3.66
C GLU A 63 17.96 14.69 2.44
N ASP A 64 18.89 13.96 1.80
CA ASP A 64 19.59 14.39 0.57
C ASP A 64 18.88 13.97 -0.73
N ASP A 65 17.81 13.17 -0.65
CA ASP A 65 16.80 13.09 -1.71
C ASP A 65 15.85 14.29 -1.60
N GLU A 66 16.43 15.51 -1.59
CA GLU A 66 15.84 16.63 -2.33
C GLU A 66 15.78 16.16 -3.78
N ALA A 67 14.79 15.31 -4.08
CA ALA A 67 14.37 15.02 -5.43
C ALA A 67 14.20 16.39 -6.05
N GLU A 68 15.08 16.74 -6.99
CA GLU A 68 14.91 17.92 -7.83
C GLU A 68 13.48 17.81 -8.36
N ASP A 69 12.56 18.56 -7.76
CA ASP A 69 11.15 18.61 -8.12
C ASP A 69 11.15 19.11 -9.56
N GLU A 70 11.15 18.17 -10.50
CA GLU A 70 11.04 18.49 -11.91
C GLU A 70 9.75 19.31 -12.02
N PRO A 71 9.85 20.59 -12.44
CA PRO A 71 8.75 21.52 -12.30
C PRO A 71 7.54 20.94 -13.02
N LEU A 72 6.37 20.91 -12.36
CA LEU A 72 5.19 20.37 -13.01
C LEU A 72 4.91 21.15 -14.29
N ASP A 73 5.02 20.45 -15.39
CA ASP A 73 4.74 21.02 -16.69
C ASP A 73 3.25 21.40 -16.81
N GLU A 74 2.99 22.51 -17.50
CA GLU A 74 1.63 22.93 -17.85
C GLU A 74 0.81 21.81 -18.51
N SER A 75 1.48 20.97 -19.30
CA SER A 75 0.84 19.84 -20.00
C SER A 75 0.35 18.76 -19.03
N SER A 76 1.11 18.49 -17.97
CA SER A 76 0.76 17.55 -16.91
C SER A 76 -0.43 18.07 -16.11
N VAL A 77 -0.42 19.36 -15.75
CA VAL A 77 -1.57 20.00 -15.08
C VAL A 77 -2.83 19.98 -15.94
N LYS A 78 -2.73 20.32 -17.23
CA LYS A 78 -3.86 20.22 -18.17
C LYS A 78 -4.42 18.79 -18.23
N LYS A 79 -3.57 17.78 -18.28
CA LYS A 79 -3.99 16.37 -18.28
C LYS A 79 -4.67 15.98 -16.97
N MET A 80 -4.17 16.44 -15.83
CA MET A 80 -4.74 16.17 -14.52
C MET A 80 -6.15 16.78 -14.41
N ILE A 81 -6.31 18.04 -14.82
CA ILE A 81 -7.62 18.73 -14.85
C ILE A 81 -8.61 18.00 -15.77
N LEU A 82 -8.19 17.62 -16.99
CA LEU A 82 -9.05 16.88 -17.91
C LEU A 82 -9.46 15.51 -17.36
N THR A 83 -8.56 14.84 -16.62
CA THR A 83 -8.83 13.56 -15.98
C THR A 83 -9.84 13.73 -14.84
N PHE A 84 -9.70 14.79 -14.04
CA PHE A 84 -10.65 15.16 -13.00
C PHE A 84 -12.06 15.36 -13.56
N GLU A 85 -12.20 16.17 -14.61
CA GLU A 85 -13.50 16.40 -15.27
C GLU A 85 -14.13 15.10 -15.76
N LYS A 86 -13.33 14.23 -16.38
CA LYS A 86 -13.80 12.92 -16.86
C LYS A 86 -14.28 12.02 -15.72
N ARG A 87 -13.56 11.98 -14.60
CA ARG A 87 -13.91 11.17 -13.41
C ARG A 87 -15.16 11.74 -12.72
N SER A 88 -15.24 13.05 -12.56
CA SER A 88 -16.41 13.75 -12.02
C SER A 88 -17.67 13.46 -12.85
N TYR A 89 -17.58 13.60 -14.18
CA TYR A 89 -18.70 13.30 -15.08
C TYR A 89 -19.13 11.82 -15.01
N LYS A 90 -18.17 10.88 -15.02
CA LYS A 90 -18.47 9.45 -14.90
C LYS A 90 -19.12 9.12 -13.56
N ASN A 91 -18.67 9.74 -12.48
CA ASN A 91 -19.26 9.57 -11.16
C ASN A 91 -20.71 10.06 -11.15
N GLN A 92 -20.95 11.29 -11.60
CA GLN A 92 -22.29 11.87 -11.68
C GLN A 92 -23.23 11.01 -12.55
N GLU A 93 -22.77 10.53 -13.70
CA GLU A 93 -23.53 9.66 -14.59
C GLU A 93 -23.93 8.34 -13.89
N LEU A 94 -23.02 7.72 -13.13
CA LEU A 94 -23.31 6.49 -12.40
C LEU A 94 -24.27 6.72 -11.23
N ARG A 95 -24.16 7.86 -10.52
CA ARG A 95 -25.10 8.25 -9.46
C ARG A 95 -26.51 8.48 -10.00
N ILE A 96 -26.63 9.05 -11.21
CA ILE A 96 -27.92 9.20 -11.89
C ILE A 96 -28.47 7.84 -12.37
N LYS A 97 -27.61 6.96 -12.89
CA LYS A 97 -28.03 5.63 -13.38
C LYS A 97 -28.41 4.65 -12.27
N PHE A 98 -27.76 4.76 -11.11
CA PHE A 98 -27.87 3.80 -10.02
C PHE A 98 -28.03 4.49 -8.65
N PRO A 99 -29.08 5.31 -8.45
CA PRO A 99 -29.21 6.11 -7.22
C PRO A 99 -29.31 5.25 -5.94
N ASP A 100 -29.95 4.08 -6.03
CA ASP A 100 -30.17 3.19 -4.87
C ASP A 100 -29.08 2.13 -4.67
N ASN A 101 -28.08 2.07 -5.58
CA ASN A 101 -27.06 1.02 -5.56
C ASN A 101 -25.65 1.62 -5.44
N PRO A 102 -25.22 1.99 -4.22
CA PRO A 102 -23.92 2.64 -3.98
C PRO A 102 -22.72 1.82 -4.45
N GLU A 103 -22.80 0.49 -4.39
CA GLU A 103 -21.75 -0.42 -4.85
C GLU A 103 -21.35 -0.20 -6.32
N LYS A 104 -22.27 0.31 -7.16
CA LYS A 104 -22.02 0.52 -8.59
C LYS A 104 -21.27 1.80 -8.92
N PHE A 105 -21.25 2.78 -8.02
CA PHE A 105 -20.52 4.05 -8.21
C PHE A 105 -19.42 4.26 -7.17
N MET A 106 -19.25 3.35 -6.21
CA MET A 106 -18.18 3.42 -5.22
C MET A 106 -16.78 3.47 -5.85
N GLU A 107 -16.50 2.66 -6.87
CA GLU A 107 -15.21 2.69 -7.57
C GLU A 107 -14.97 4.05 -8.25
N SER A 108 -16.00 4.67 -8.83
CA SER A 108 -15.85 5.99 -9.44
C SER A 108 -15.74 7.12 -8.43
N GLU A 109 -16.28 6.97 -7.22
CA GLU A 109 -16.05 7.90 -6.11
C GLU A 109 -14.62 7.83 -5.60
N LEU A 110 -14.06 6.63 -5.46
CA LEU A 110 -12.65 6.45 -5.09
C LEU A 110 -11.72 7.05 -6.16
N ASP A 111 -11.97 6.73 -7.43
CA ASP A 111 -11.23 7.34 -8.54
C ASP A 111 -11.30 8.88 -8.50
N LEU A 112 -12.48 9.45 -8.22
CA LEU A 112 -12.67 10.89 -8.12
C LEU A 112 -11.89 11.49 -6.93
N ASN A 113 -11.90 10.83 -5.78
CA ASN A 113 -11.14 11.28 -4.63
C ASN A 113 -9.62 11.22 -4.89
N ASP A 114 -9.12 10.16 -5.52
CA ASP A 114 -7.70 10.00 -5.82
C ASP A 114 -7.16 11.14 -6.71
N ILE A 115 -7.93 11.56 -7.74
CA ILE A 115 -7.52 12.67 -8.60
C ILE A 115 -7.62 14.03 -7.88
N LEU A 116 -8.58 14.19 -6.95
CA LEU A 116 -8.65 15.40 -6.12
C LEU A 116 -7.42 15.52 -5.23
N GLN A 117 -6.97 14.42 -4.64
CA GLN A 117 -5.73 14.38 -3.85
C GLN A 117 -4.52 14.68 -4.74
N GLU A 118 -4.44 14.07 -5.93
CA GLU A 118 -3.36 14.36 -6.90
C GLU A 118 -3.32 15.84 -7.29
N MET A 119 -4.48 16.49 -7.48
CA MET A 119 -4.57 17.91 -7.84
C MET A 119 -4.02 18.87 -6.78
N HIS A 120 -3.80 18.44 -5.53
CA HIS A 120 -3.22 19.30 -4.49
C HIS A 120 -1.83 19.81 -4.87
N VAL A 121 -1.10 19.07 -5.69
CA VAL A 121 0.23 19.50 -6.15
C VAL A 121 0.17 20.80 -6.97
N ILE A 122 -0.96 21.13 -7.61
CA ILE A 122 -1.12 22.41 -8.33
C ILE A 122 -0.99 23.58 -7.34
N ALA A 123 -1.36 23.40 -6.07
CA ALA A 123 -1.30 24.45 -5.07
C ALA A 123 0.12 24.96 -4.79
N THR A 124 1.16 24.18 -5.14
CA THR A 124 2.56 24.60 -4.98
C THR A 124 3.02 25.57 -6.08
N MET A 125 2.27 25.68 -7.19
CA MET A 125 2.59 26.55 -8.33
C MET A 125 1.40 27.48 -8.68
N PRO A 126 1.33 28.66 -8.06
CA PRO A 126 0.23 29.61 -8.29
C PRO A 126 0.18 30.14 -9.73
N ASP A 127 1.31 30.12 -10.45
CA ASP A 127 1.39 30.57 -11.85
C ASP A 127 0.47 29.74 -12.78
N LEU A 128 0.19 28.49 -12.42
CA LEU A 128 -0.62 27.56 -13.22
C LEU A 128 -2.13 27.68 -12.96
N TYR A 129 -2.57 28.55 -12.04
CA TYR A 129 -3.99 28.68 -11.71
C TYR A 129 -4.86 29.21 -12.86
N HIS A 130 -4.27 29.93 -13.82
CA HIS A 130 -5.00 30.35 -15.02
C HIS A 130 -5.58 29.14 -15.78
N LEU A 131 -4.89 27.99 -15.76
CA LEU A 131 -5.36 26.75 -16.39
C LEU A 131 -6.63 26.19 -15.73
N LEU A 132 -6.75 26.31 -14.40
CA LEU A 132 -7.96 25.89 -13.68
C LEU A 132 -9.19 26.70 -14.08
N VAL A 133 -8.99 27.98 -14.37
CA VAL A 133 -10.05 28.89 -14.81
C VAL A 133 -10.40 28.63 -16.28
N GLU A 134 -9.42 28.52 -17.16
CA GLU A 134 -9.63 28.28 -18.60
C GLU A 134 -10.33 26.95 -18.88
N LEU A 135 -9.98 25.91 -18.11
CA LEU A 135 -10.59 24.57 -18.23
C LEU A 135 -11.86 24.40 -17.37
N ASN A 136 -12.35 25.47 -16.74
CA ASN A 136 -13.56 25.50 -15.92
C ASN A 136 -13.56 24.53 -14.72
N ALA A 137 -12.38 24.07 -14.28
CA ALA A 137 -12.22 23.15 -13.16
C ALA A 137 -12.76 23.75 -11.85
N VAL A 138 -12.63 25.07 -11.70
CA VAL A 138 -13.16 25.80 -10.54
C VAL A 138 -14.66 25.58 -10.37
N HIS A 139 -15.44 25.59 -11.44
CA HIS A 139 -16.88 25.39 -11.36
C HIS A 139 -17.23 23.98 -10.87
N SER A 140 -16.54 22.97 -11.42
CA SER A 140 -16.71 21.57 -11.02
C SER A 140 -16.30 21.34 -9.57
N LEU A 141 -15.20 21.92 -9.11
CA LEU A 141 -14.77 21.87 -7.71
C LEU A 141 -15.81 22.51 -6.77
N LEU A 142 -16.38 23.67 -7.13
CA LEU A 142 -17.48 24.25 -6.35
C LEU A 142 -18.71 23.34 -6.32
N GLY A 143 -19.00 22.64 -7.41
CA GLY A 143 -20.11 21.67 -7.47
C GLY A 143 -19.93 20.50 -6.49
N LEU A 144 -18.68 20.08 -6.25
CA LEU A 144 -18.35 19.00 -5.31
C LEU A 144 -18.50 19.41 -3.84
N LEU A 145 -18.57 20.70 -3.52
CA LEU A 145 -18.82 21.16 -2.14
C LEU A 145 -20.23 20.79 -1.62
N GLY A 146 -21.16 20.49 -2.53
CA GLY A 146 -22.49 19.99 -2.20
C GLY A 146 -22.63 18.47 -2.36
N HIS A 147 -21.53 17.73 -2.46
CA HIS A 147 -21.58 16.31 -2.75
C HIS A 147 -22.19 15.52 -1.58
N ASP A 148 -23.03 14.52 -1.87
CA ASP A 148 -23.73 13.75 -0.84
C ASP A 148 -22.78 12.85 -0.03
N ASN A 149 -21.68 12.41 -0.65
CA ASN A 149 -20.58 11.76 0.08
C ASN A 149 -19.66 12.82 0.68
N THR A 150 -19.59 12.85 2.01
CA THR A 150 -18.77 13.77 2.80
C THR A 150 -17.28 13.53 2.63
N ASP A 151 -16.85 12.33 2.25
CA ASP A 151 -15.42 12.02 2.02
C ASP A 151 -14.87 12.76 0.79
N ILE A 152 -15.73 13.20 -0.14
CA ILE A 152 -15.34 14.01 -1.32
C ILE A 152 -15.28 15.51 -0.96
N LEU A 153 -15.92 15.92 0.14
CA LEU A 153 -15.99 17.30 0.58
C LEU A 153 -14.75 17.75 1.38
N CYS A 154 -14.14 16.83 2.13
CA CYS A 154 -13.10 17.10 3.13
C CYS A 154 -11.69 16.76 2.65
#